data_AF-A0A0U5IM39-F1
#
_entry.id   AF-A0A0U5IM39-F1
#
_cell.length_a   1.000
_cell.length_b   1.000
_cell.length_c   1.000
_cell.angle_alpha   90.00
_cell.angle_beta   90.00
_cell.angle_gamma   90.00
#
_symmetry.space_group_name_H-M   'P 1'
#
loop_
_entity.id
_entity.type
_entity.pdbx_description
1 polymer ?
#
loop_
_entity_poly.entity_id
_entity_poly.type
_entity_poly.pdbx_seq_one_letter_code
_entity_poly.pdbx_strand_id
1 'polypeptide(L)'
;MNCYNISLPGPPRDGLAVRRRLTRRPGAHIAVAMALLTPMSALPATDTEIAELRTMLDQMKSQYERRIQDLESRLAKAERDATKAATRSEAAAVRAEEAARVASTESRPMTAPVVTPPASPEPGKTGFGALNSGNAFNPQISAFLDGNYYHDGIDGEGATLVGLAYQPSRGADHGHDHEEDGGHVHGLTENGFNFREAEIAFSATVDPYFDASLFLAIDGDGTVELEEGYFQTRSLPAGLRVKGGKFLSDFGYINRQHPHQWDFVDQNLPYLNLLGPHGLQDTGLQLTWLPKLPVYTLLGVEGLQGNQEIFGATLGDDDQAALELGDTDDGPRLWTAFAKVAPEIGINHALQLGLSYADNNQHQEVQEHTHAHDGDLDDAHDDDHAIEIHRNGLAGDAQLWGVDLVYKYDGGGAYGHKSFKLQSEYLRSIKDMRITSSAHPEVVGSRRTFTTDGLYAQAIYGFAPKWTAGLRYDVLGMTNEVSGSENASFGSSDRWTFDVTWNLSEFSRLRAQYAHNDILQAPGERERFDAFYLQFLVSMGSHGAHAF
;
A
#
# COMPACT_ATOMS: atom_id res chain seq x y z
N MET A 1 -3.32 9.12 -47.93
CA MET A 1 -4.19 9.87 -48.86
C MET A 1 -5.35 8.97 -49.27
N ASN A 2 -6.48 9.10 -48.57
CA ASN A 2 -7.89 8.87 -48.96
C ASN A 2 -8.67 8.68 -47.66
N CYS A 3 -9.29 9.79 -47.24
CA CYS A 3 -10.12 9.92 -46.05
C CYS A 3 -11.50 9.29 -46.30
N TYR A 4 -11.95 8.41 -45.41
CA TYR A 4 -13.35 8.05 -45.32
C TYR A 4 -13.99 8.77 -44.12
N ASN A 5 -14.81 9.76 -44.47
CA ASN A 5 -15.75 10.45 -43.60
C ASN A 5 -16.87 9.47 -43.22
N ILE A 6 -17.07 9.21 -41.93
CA ILE A 6 -18.32 8.66 -41.42
C ILE A 6 -18.93 9.72 -40.50
N SER A 7 -20.09 10.23 -40.93
CA SER A 7 -20.89 11.21 -40.20
C SER A 7 -21.66 10.53 -39.07
N LEU A 8 -21.53 11.09 -37.86
CA LEU A 8 -22.39 10.78 -36.70
C LEU A 8 -23.75 11.50 -36.86
N PRO A 9 -24.90 10.83 -36.62
CA PRO A 9 -26.17 11.53 -36.46
C PRO A 9 -26.34 12.01 -35.00
N GLY A 10 -26.71 13.28 -34.85
CA GLY A 10 -27.03 13.91 -33.57
C GLY A 10 -28.36 13.43 -32.94
N PRO A 11 -28.68 13.92 -31.73
CA PRO A 11 -29.64 13.28 -30.83
C PRO A 11 -31.09 13.74 -31.10
N PRO A 12 -32.11 12.90 -30.82
CA PRO A 12 -33.47 13.38 -30.70
C PRO A 12 -33.75 13.86 -29.27
N ARG A 13 -34.27 15.09 -29.16
CA ARG A 13 -34.94 15.64 -27.97
C ARG A 13 -36.45 15.34 -28.04
N ASP A 14 -37.04 15.28 -26.84
CA ASP A 14 -38.48 15.21 -26.48
C ASP A 14 -39.15 13.85 -26.77
N GLY A 15 -39.78 13.14 -25.84
CA GLY A 15 -40.18 13.42 -24.47
C GLY A 15 -41.46 12.62 -24.22
N LEU A 16 -41.46 11.66 -23.29
CA LEU A 16 -42.68 11.05 -22.75
C LEU A 16 -42.36 10.31 -21.44
N ALA A 17 -42.78 10.93 -20.34
CA ALA A 17 -42.69 10.39 -18.99
C ALA A 17 -43.70 9.24 -18.80
N VAL A 18 -43.21 8.05 -18.47
CA VAL A 18 -44.06 6.96 -17.94
C VAL A 18 -43.58 6.63 -16.54
N ARG A 19 -44.31 7.17 -15.56
CA ARG A 19 -44.25 6.73 -14.15
C ARG A 19 -44.76 5.29 -14.07
N ARG A 20 -43.93 4.33 -13.66
CA ARG A 20 -44.40 3.07 -13.07
C ARG A 20 -44.02 3.00 -11.60
N ARG A 21 -45.06 3.06 -10.76
CA ARG A 21 -45.00 2.70 -9.34
C ARG A 21 -44.74 1.19 -9.26
N LEU A 22 -43.69 0.76 -8.58
CA LEU A 22 -43.64 -0.59 -7.99
C LEU A 22 -43.89 -0.48 -6.48
N THR A 23 -45.03 -1.01 -6.08
CA THR A 23 -45.42 -1.24 -4.69
C THR A 23 -44.67 -2.45 -4.15
N ARG A 24 -43.90 -2.27 -3.09
CA ARG A 24 -43.48 -3.34 -2.17
C ARG A 24 -44.71 -3.97 -1.51
N ARG A 25 -44.70 -5.29 -1.30
CA ARG A 25 -44.99 -5.96 -0.01
C ARG A 25 -44.70 -7.47 -0.07
N PRO A 26 -44.57 -8.15 1.10
CA PRO A 26 -43.60 -9.22 1.31
C PRO A 26 -44.22 -10.62 1.54
N GLY A 27 -43.35 -11.63 1.54
CA GLY A 27 -43.33 -12.64 2.60
C GLY A 27 -43.91 -14.03 2.33
N ALA A 28 -43.16 -15.01 2.84
CA ALA A 28 -43.54 -16.32 3.36
C ALA A 28 -43.46 -17.55 2.42
N HIS A 29 -42.46 -18.37 2.77
CA HIS A 29 -42.31 -19.79 2.46
C HIS A 29 -43.53 -20.63 2.87
N ILE A 30 -43.81 -21.71 2.14
CA ILE A 30 -43.98 -23.11 2.62
C ILE A 30 -44.33 -24.03 1.44
N ALA A 31 -43.65 -25.18 1.39
CA ALA A 31 -43.76 -26.25 0.41
C ALA A 31 -45.07 -27.04 0.50
N VAL A 32 -45.55 -27.56 -0.64
CA VAL A 32 -46.24 -28.87 -0.76
C VAL A 32 -45.96 -29.47 -2.14
N ALA A 33 -45.71 -30.77 -2.12
CA ALA A 33 -45.24 -31.67 -3.15
C ALA A 33 -46.30 -32.08 -4.22
N MET A 34 -45.76 -32.78 -5.24
CA MET A 34 -46.40 -33.68 -6.21
C MET A 34 -47.19 -33.06 -7.38
N ALA A 35 -46.54 -32.98 -8.54
CA ALA A 35 -46.95 -33.68 -9.76
C ALA A 35 -45.92 -33.44 -10.89
N LEU A 36 -45.23 -34.50 -11.32
CA LEU A 36 -44.96 -34.84 -12.73
C LEU A 36 -44.00 -36.04 -12.77
N LEU A 37 -44.58 -37.22 -12.51
CA LEU A 37 -44.05 -38.50 -12.98
C LEU A 37 -44.27 -38.55 -14.50
N THR A 38 -43.22 -38.22 -15.25
CA THR A 38 -43.04 -38.70 -16.62
C THR A 38 -41.70 -39.43 -16.67
N PRO A 39 -41.66 -40.73 -17.01
CA PRO A 39 -40.40 -41.45 -17.13
C PRO A 39 -39.66 -40.91 -18.36
N MET A 40 -38.54 -40.21 -18.14
CA MET A 40 -37.51 -40.08 -19.17
C MET A 40 -36.96 -41.49 -19.41
N SER A 41 -37.24 -42.03 -20.58
CA SER A 41 -36.61 -43.25 -21.08
C SER A 41 -35.10 -43.00 -21.15
N ALA A 42 -34.32 -43.65 -20.29
CA ALA A 42 -32.88 -43.73 -20.44
C ALA A 42 -32.59 -44.51 -21.73
N LEU A 43 -32.10 -43.81 -22.76
CA LEU A 43 -31.48 -44.48 -23.90
C LEU A 43 -30.14 -45.07 -23.44
N PRO A 44 -29.82 -46.32 -23.79
CA PRO A 44 -28.50 -46.86 -23.51
C PRO A 44 -27.47 -46.02 -24.28
N ALA A 45 -26.44 -45.54 -23.58
CA ALA A 45 -25.30 -44.90 -24.23
C ALA A 45 -24.77 -45.84 -25.32
N THR A 46 -24.62 -45.31 -26.52
CA THR A 46 -24.11 -46.06 -27.67
C THR A 46 -22.63 -46.40 -27.44
N ASP A 47 -22.14 -47.50 -28.02
CA ASP A 47 -20.71 -47.90 -27.88
C ASP A 47 -19.74 -46.78 -28.31
N THR A 48 -20.19 -45.88 -29.20
CA THR A 48 -19.49 -44.67 -29.64
C THR A 48 -19.37 -43.60 -28.56
N GLU A 49 -20.45 -43.28 -27.83
CA GLU A 49 -20.43 -42.30 -26.73
C GLU A 49 -19.56 -42.78 -25.55
N ILE A 50 -19.55 -44.09 -25.29
CA ILE A 50 -18.66 -44.69 -24.28
C ILE A 50 -17.19 -44.63 -24.72
N ALA A 51 -16.91 -44.75 -26.02
CA ALA A 51 -15.56 -44.63 -26.56
C ALA A 51 -15.04 -43.18 -26.50
N GLU A 52 -15.89 -42.20 -26.76
CA GLU A 52 -15.56 -40.78 -26.64
C GLU A 52 -15.28 -40.37 -25.19
N LEU A 53 -16.13 -40.80 -24.24
CA LEU A 53 -15.91 -40.54 -22.81
C LEU A 53 -14.61 -41.15 -22.29
N ARG A 54 -14.22 -42.34 -22.76
CA ARG A 54 -12.92 -42.95 -22.42
C ARG A 54 -11.75 -42.15 -22.98
N THR A 55 -11.89 -41.65 -24.20
CA THR A 55 -10.85 -40.83 -24.85
C THR A 55 -10.67 -39.50 -24.11
N MET A 56 -11.76 -38.86 -23.70
CA MET A 56 -11.74 -37.64 -22.90
C MET A 56 -11.12 -37.86 -21.51
N LEU A 57 -11.44 -38.98 -20.85
CA LEU A 57 -10.83 -39.37 -19.57
C LEU A 57 -9.33 -39.61 -19.69
N ASP A 58 -8.88 -40.27 -20.76
CA ASP A 58 -7.45 -40.51 -21.01
C ASP A 58 -6.70 -39.21 -21.34
N GLN A 59 -7.32 -38.30 -22.11
CA GLN A 59 -6.75 -36.97 -22.37
C GLN A 59 -6.63 -36.15 -21.09
N MET A 60 -7.69 -36.08 -20.29
CA MET A 60 -7.71 -35.36 -19.02
C MET A 60 -6.67 -35.92 -18.05
N LYS A 61 -6.58 -37.25 -17.95
CA LYS A 61 -5.55 -37.91 -17.14
C LYS A 61 -4.13 -37.54 -17.60
N SER A 62 -3.89 -37.55 -18.92
CA SER A 62 -2.57 -37.18 -19.46
C SER A 62 -2.20 -35.71 -19.22
N GLN A 63 -3.19 -34.82 -19.18
CA GLN A 63 -2.99 -33.40 -18.88
C GLN A 63 -2.68 -33.20 -17.39
N TYR A 64 -3.39 -33.90 -16.50
CA TYR A 64 -3.10 -33.87 -15.06
C TYR A 64 -1.72 -34.45 -14.74
N GLU A 65 -1.34 -35.57 -15.35
CA GLU A 65 0.00 -36.16 -15.14
C GLU A 65 1.13 -35.21 -15.57
N ARG A 66 0.95 -34.47 -16.68
CA ARG A 66 1.91 -33.43 -17.10
C ARG A 66 1.98 -32.27 -16.11
N ARG A 67 0.84 -31.81 -15.61
CA ARG A 67 0.78 -30.69 -14.65
C ARG A 67 1.41 -31.08 -13.30
N ILE A 68 1.21 -32.32 -12.86
CA ILE A 68 1.87 -32.86 -11.66
C ILE A 68 3.39 -32.89 -11.85
N GLN A 69 3.88 -33.37 -13.01
CA GLN A 69 5.32 -33.40 -13.29
C GLN A 69 5.95 -31.99 -13.36
N ASP A 70 5.23 -31.02 -13.91
CA ASP A 70 5.67 -29.62 -13.94
C ASP A 70 5.76 -29.04 -12.51
N LEU A 71 4.75 -29.27 -11.68
CA LEU A 71 4.72 -28.84 -10.29
C LEU A 71 5.83 -29.51 -9.46
N GLU A 72 6.07 -30.81 -9.64
CA GLU A 72 7.18 -31.52 -8.99
C GLU A 72 8.55 -30.95 -9.42
N SER A 73 8.70 -30.56 -10.68
CA SER A 73 9.92 -29.93 -11.19
C SER A 73 10.14 -28.53 -10.59
N ARG A 74 9.08 -27.71 -10.53
CA ARG A 74 9.09 -26.37 -9.89
C ARG A 74 9.41 -26.47 -8.41
N LEU A 75 8.78 -27.41 -7.68
CA LEU A 75 9.06 -27.65 -6.27
C LEU A 75 10.51 -28.06 -6.03
N ALA A 76 11.03 -29.00 -6.84
CA ALA A 76 12.42 -29.42 -6.73
C ALA A 76 13.41 -28.29 -7.08
N LYS A 77 13.04 -27.34 -7.95
CA LYS A 77 13.83 -26.12 -8.23
C LYS A 77 13.83 -25.20 -7.00
N ALA A 78 12.65 -24.93 -6.44
CA ALA A 78 12.49 -24.09 -5.25
C ALA A 78 13.28 -24.64 -4.05
N GLU A 79 13.21 -25.95 -3.77
CA GLU A 79 13.97 -26.59 -2.69
C GLU A 79 15.49 -26.45 -2.87
N ARG A 80 15.98 -26.59 -4.11
CA ARG A 80 17.41 -26.40 -4.43
C ARG A 80 17.83 -24.95 -4.22
N ASP A 81 16.99 -23.99 -4.59
CA ASP A 81 17.32 -22.57 -4.46
C ASP A 81 17.24 -22.10 -2.99
N ALA A 82 16.27 -22.61 -2.22
CA ALA A 82 16.21 -22.43 -0.78
C ALA A 82 17.44 -23.00 -0.06
N THR A 83 17.90 -24.19 -0.45
CA THR A 83 19.12 -24.81 0.12
C THR A 83 20.37 -23.96 -0.19
N LYS A 84 20.49 -23.45 -1.43
CA LYS A 84 21.60 -22.55 -1.79
C LYS A 84 21.54 -21.24 -1.01
N ALA A 85 20.36 -20.68 -0.80
CA ALA A 85 20.17 -19.45 -0.01
C ALA A 85 20.57 -19.66 1.46
N ALA A 86 20.15 -20.77 2.07
CA ALA A 86 20.56 -21.16 3.43
C ALA A 86 22.08 -21.30 3.54
N THR A 87 22.72 -21.97 2.56
CA THR A 87 24.18 -22.15 2.56
C THR A 87 24.94 -20.81 2.40
N ARG A 88 24.41 -19.88 1.60
CA ARG A 88 24.99 -18.52 1.47
C ARG A 88 24.82 -17.70 2.75
N SER A 89 23.68 -17.84 3.42
CA SER A 89 23.41 -17.20 4.72
C SER A 89 24.36 -17.70 5.80
N GLU A 90 24.55 -19.02 5.91
CA GLU A 90 25.52 -19.61 6.84
C GLU A 90 26.96 -19.17 6.55
N ALA A 91 27.35 -19.14 5.27
CA ALA A 91 28.68 -18.65 4.87
C ALA A 91 28.87 -17.14 5.18
N ALA A 92 27.82 -16.33 5.08
CA ALA A 92 27.85 -14.93 5.46
C ALA A 92 27.95 -14.74 6.98
N ALA A 93 27.23 -15.56 7.76
CA ALA A 93 27.31 -15.56 9.22
C ALA A 93 28.71 -15.95 9.74
N VAL A 94 29.33 -16.97 9.15
CA VAL A 94 30.71 -17.38 9.49
C VAL A 94 31.72 -16.27 9.16
N ARG A 95 31.58 -15.59 8.01
CA ARG A 95 32.44 -14.44 7.66
C ARG A 95 32.24 -13.25 8.61
N ALA A 96 31.01 -13.02 9.07
CA ALA A 96 30.71 -11.97 10.04
C ALA A 96 31.32 -12.28 11.42
N GLU A 97 31.26 -13.54 11.88
CA GLU A 97 31.92 -13.97 13.12
C GLU A 97 33.46 -13.88 13.02
N GLU A 98 34.03 -14.25 11.88
CA GLU A 98 35.48 -14.16 11.66
C GLU A 98 35.95 -12.70 11.61
N ALA A 99 35.19 -11.81 10.97
CA ALA A 99 35.43 -10.37 11.00
C ALA A 99 35.34 -9.78 12.42
N ALA A 100 34.40 -10.25 13.25
CA ALA A 100 34.28 -9.85 14.65
C ALA A 100 35.43 -10.39 15.53
N ARG A 101 35.96 -11.58 15.23
CA ARG A 101 37.16 -12.13 15.90
C ARG A 101 38.44 -11.38 15.55
N VAL A 102 38.58 -10.92 14.30
CA VAL A 102 39.70 -10.08 13.88
C VAL A 102 39.61 -8.69 14.53
N ALA A 103 38.42 -8.11 14.62
CA ALA A 103 38.21 -6.83 15.31
C ALA A 103 38.47 -6.90 16.83
N SER A 104 38.21 -8.05 17.47
CA SER A 104 38.46 -8.24 18.91
C SER A 104 39.91 -8.60 19.27
N THR A 105 40.76 -8.93 18.29
CA THR A 105 42.20 -9.21 18.52
C THR A 105 43.11 -7.98 18.39
N GLU A 106 42.62 -6.88 17.82
CA GLU A 106 43.37 -5.60 17.74
C GLU A 106 43.10 -4.62 18.90
N SER A 107 42.15 -4.90 19.79
CA SER A 107 41.85 -4.05 20.95
C SER A 107 42.75 -4.41 22.15
N ARG A 108 43.85 -3.66 22.33
CA ARG A 108 44.64 -3.69 23.57
C ARG A 108 43.81 -3.12 24.73
N PRO A 109 43.68 -3.81 25.87
CA PRO A 109 42.90 -3.31 27.00
C PRO A 109 43.65 -2.14 27.67
N MET A 110 43.02 -0.98 27.72
CA MET A 110 43.40 0.06 28.68
C MET A 110 42.65 -0.19 29.98
N THR A 111 43.38 -0.48 31.04
CA THR A 111 42.86 -0.63 32.40
C THR A 111 42.41 0.72 32.94
N ALA A 112 41.11 0.90 33.14
CA ALA A 112 40.57 2.04 33.88
C ALA A 112 40.81 1.85 35.40
N PRO A 113 41.13 2.91 36.15
CA PRO A 113 41.32 2.83 37.59
C PRO A 113 39.99 2.70 38.33
N VAL A 114 40.00 1.94 39.43
CA VAL A 114 38.85 1.76 40.33
C VAL A 114 38.63 3.03 41.16
N VAL A 115 37.40 3.54 41.17
CA VAL A 115 36.96 4.59 42.11
C VAL A 115 35.63 4.18 42.75
N THR A 116 35.61 4.24 44.08
CA THR A 116 34.48 3.99 45.00
C THR A 116 33.39 5.07 44.89
N PRO A 117 32.11 4.77 45.20
CA PRO A 117 31.00 5.68 44.95
C PRO A 117 30.85 6.75 46.04
N PRO A 118 30.50 8.00 45.68
CA PRO A 118 29.84 8.91 46.60
C PRO A 118 28.44 9.36 46.13
N ALA A 119 27.71 9.87 47.12
CA ALA A 119 26.28 10.17 47.19
C ALA A 119 25.70 11.13 46.13
N SER A 120 24.36 11.05 45.96
CA SER A 120 23.50 11.99 45.23
C SER A 120 23.73 13.46 45.63
N PRO A 121 23.62 14.41 44.67
CA PRO A 121 22.45 15.32 44.69
C PRO A 121 21.94 15.78 43.28
N GLU A 122 20.73 16.37 43.28
CA GLU A 122 20.08 17.14 42.18
C GLU A 122 20.78 18.49 41.86
N PRO A 123 20.22 19.43 41.05
CA PRO A 123 19.83 19.39 39.63
C PRO A 123 20.58 20.48 38.81
N GLY A 124 20.98 20.18 37.56
CA GLY A 124 21.53 21.21 36.65
C GLY A 124 22.40 20.68 35.50
N LYS A 125 21.79 20.60 34.32
CA LYS A 125 22.32 20.43 32.95
C LYS A 125 23.85 20.39 32.75
N THR A 126 24.34 19.30 32.14
CA THR A 126 25.07 19.25 30.84
C THR A 126 25.30 17.78 30.43
N GLY A 127 24.94 17.43 29.18
CA GLY A 127 25.55 16.37 28.37
C GLY A 127 25.38 14.92 28.85
N PHE A 128 24.57 14.15 28.11
CA PHE A 128 24.22 12.74 28.34
C PHE A 128 23.29 12.52 29.54
N GLY A 129 21.98 12.57 29.26
CA GLY A 129 20.94 12.32 30.25
C GLY A 129 21.13 10.98 30.94
N ALA A 130 21.06 11.00 32.27
CA ALA A 130 21.13 9.80 33.10
C ALA A 130 20.00 8.84 32.75
N LEU A 131 20.35 7.57 32.57
CA LEU A 131 19.43 6.47 32.33
C LEU A 131 18.49 6.35 33.55
N ASN A 132 17.21 6.70 33.38
CA ASN A 132 16.18 6.48 34.40
C ASN A 132 15.48 5.12 34.16
N SER A 133 14.53 4.76 35.02
CA SER A 133 13.78 3.49 35.00
C SER A 133 13.03 3.18 33.69
N GLY A 134 12.94 4.12 32.74
CA GLY A 134 12.50 3.85 31.36
C GLY A 134 13.53 3.08 30.52
N ASN A 135 14.78 2.96 30.99
CA ASN A 135 15.81 2.04 30.51
C ASN A 135 15.84 0.72 31.29
N ALA A 136 14.85 0.42 32.14
CA ALA A 136 14.84 -0.86 32.88
C ALA A 136 14.75 -2.07 31.93
N PHE A 137 14.29 -1.85 30.69
CA PHE A 137 14.29 -2.82 29.60
C PHE A 137 14.74 -2.10 28.31
N ASN A 138 15.93 -2.43 27.80
CA ASN A 138 16.53 -1.90 26.57
C ASN A 138 16.87 -3.12 25.68
N PRO A 139 16.12 -3.38 24.59
CA PRO A 139 15.13 -2.51 23.96
C PRO A 139 13.82 -2.40 24.73
N GLN A 140 13.15 -1.27 24.62
CA GLN A 140 11.72 -1.11 24.87
C GLN A 140 10.92 -1.95 23.86
N ILE A 141 9.86 -2.60 24.30
CA ILE A 141 9.00 -3.44 23.44
C ILE A 141 7.56 -2.97 23.57
N SER A 142 6.91 -2.77 22.42
CA SER A 142 5.46 -2.63 22.30
C SER A 142 4.90 -3.60 21.27
N ALA A 143 3.64 -3.98 21.45
CA ALA A 143 2.88 -4.73 20.47
C ALA A 143 1.52 -4.09 20.23
N PHE A 144 1.08 -4.05 18.98
CA PHE A 144 -0.20 -3.52 18.52
C PHE A 144 -0.97 -4.66 17.84
N LEU A 145 -2.25 -4.81 18.15
CA LEU A 145 -3.15 -5.79 17.57
C LEU A 145 -4.29 -5.03 16.91
N ASP A 146 -4.44 -5.19 15.59
CA ASP A 146 -5.52 -4.60 14.80
C ASP A 146 -6.43 -5.68 14.23
N GLY A 147 -7.70 -5.62 14.59
CA GLY A 147 -8.74 -6.46 14.01
C GLY A 147 -9.98 -5.65 13.71
N ASN A 148 -10.78 -6.10 12.76
CA ASN A 148 -12.04 -5.45 12.44
C ASN A 148 -13.15 -6.47 12.14
N TYR A 149 -14.40 -5.99 12.19
CA TYR A 149 -15.47 -6.55 11.39
C TYR A 149 -15.68 -5.64 10.18
N TYR A 150 -15.69 -6.20 8.98
CA TYR A 150 -15.92 -5.47 7.73
C TYR A 150 -17.15 -5.99 7.02
N HIS A 151 -17.86 -5.09 6.36
CA HIS A 151 -18.93 -5.44 5.44
C HIS A 151 -19.08 -4.39 4.34
N ASP A 152 -19.17 -4.81 3.08
CA ASP A 152 -19.56 -3.95 1.96
C ASP A 152 -20.78 -4.45 1.18
N GLY A 153 -21.28 -3.58 0.29
CA GLY A 153 -22.41 -3.84 -0.58
C GLY A 153 -22.10 -4.61 -1.87
N ILE A 154 -20.86 -5.08 -2.06
CA ILE A 154 -20.37 -5.73 -3.28
C ILE A 154 -19.62 -7.01 -2.96
N ASP A 155 -20.22 -7.80 -2.07
CA ASP A 155 -19.81 -9.17 -1.73
C ASP A 155 -18.38 -9.35 -1.19
N GLY A 156 -17.76 -8.28 -0.67
CA GLY A 156 -16.45 -8.32 -0.01
C GLY A 156 -15.30 -7.77 -0.86
N GLU A 157 -15.57 -7.38 -2.11
CA GLU A 157 -14.56 -6.90 -3.06
C GLU A 157 -14.19 -5.42 -2.84
N GLY A 158 -14.90 -4.71 -1.97
CA GLY A 158 -14.79 -3.26 -1.85
C GLY A 158 -13.44 -2.76 -1.35
N ALA A 159 -12.79 -3.49 -0.44
CA ALA A 159 -11.46 -3.13 0.05
C ALA A 159 -10.41 -3.23 -1.07
N THR A 160 -10.52 -4.26 -1.92
CA THR A 160 -9.68 -4.47 -3.11
C THR A 160 -9.91 -3.36 -4.12
N LEU A 161 -11.17 -3.09 -4.51
CA LEU A 161 -11.49 -2.08 -5.53
C LEU A 161 -11.00 -0.67 -5.17
N VAL A 162 -11.01 -0.29 -3.89
CA VAL A 162 -10.48 1.00 -3.44
C VAL A 162 -8.99 1.16 -3.72
N GLY A 163 -8.21 0.07 -3.67
CA GLY A 163 -6.77 0.04 -3.99
C GLY A 163 -6.45 -0.12 -5.47
N LEU A 164 -7.46 -0.38 -6.30
CA LEU A 164 -7.37 -0.55 -7.75
C LEU A 164 -8.06 0.60 -8.50
N ALA A 165 -8.15 1.78 -7.88
CA ALA A 165 -8.76 2.93 -8.53
C ALA A 165 -7.99 3.30 -9.80
N TYR A 166 -8.72 3.39 -10.92
CA TYR A 166 -8.14 3.48 -12.25
C TYR A 166 -7.20 4.67 -12.43
N GLN A 167 -6.01 4.36 -12.96
CA GLN A 167 -5.05 5.34 -13.44
C GLN A 167 -4.51 4.90 -14.79
N PRO A 168 -4.29 5.83 -15.73
CA PRO A 168 -3.87 5.49 -17.09
C PRO A 168 -2.47 4.88 -17.16
N SER A 169 -1.63 5.07 -16.14
CA SER A 169 -0.30 4.44 -16.09
C SER A 169 -0.39 2.94 -15.81
N ARG A 170 -1.40 2.47 -15.04
CA ARG A 170 -1.57 1.05 -14.67
C ARG A 170 -2.48 0.25 -15.63
N GLY A 171 -3.31 0.93 -16.43
CA GLY A 171 -4.27 0.27 -17.30
C GLY A 171 -5.56 -0.13 -16.56
N ALA A 172 -6.46 -0.81 -17.27
CA ALA A 172 -7.66 -1.39 -16.66
C ALA A 172 -7.28 -2.77 -16.13
N ASP A 173 -7.30 -2.94 -14.82
CA ASP A 173 -7.01 -4.22 -14.19
C ASP A 173 -8.18 -5.17 -14.48
N HIS A 174 -7.96 -6.14 -15.36
CA HIS A 174 -8.97 -7.11 -15.73
C HIS A 174 -8.71 -8.42 -14.99
N GLY A 175 -9.14 -8.46 -13.72
CA GLY A 175 -9.62 -9.66 -13.01
C GLY A 175 -8.89 -10.99 -13.25
N HIS A 176 -7.57 -10.99 -13.37
CA HIS A 176 -6.77 -12.21 -13.42
C HIS A 176 -5.88 -12.24 -12.17
N ASP A 177 -6.03 -13.32 -11.40
CA ASP A 177 -5.32 -13.67 -10.17
C ASP A 177 -4.01 -12.90 -9.98
N HIS A 178 -4.04 -11.86 -9.14
CA HIS A 178 -2.85 -11.29 -8.50
C HIS A 178 -2.30 -12.27 -7.45
N GLU A 179 -2.10 -13.54 -7.83
CA GLU A 179 -1.40 -14.53 -7.00
C GLU A 179 0.11 -14.57 -7.29
N GLU A 180 0.62 -13.81 -8.27
CA GLU A 180 2.04 -13.85 -8.64
C GLU A 180 2.64 -12.44 -8.81
N ASP A 181 2.75 -11.67 -7.72
CA ASP A 181 4.04 -11.10 -7.34
C ASP A 181 4.03 -10.75 -5.84
N GLY A 182 5.13 -11.00 -5.15
CA GLY A 182 5.27 -10.95 -3.69
C GLY A 182 5.23 -9.55 -3.05
N GLY A 183 4.28 -8.71 -3.47
CA GLY A 183 3.93 -7.44 -2.84
C GLY A 183 2.89 -7.67 -1.76
N HIS A 184 3.32 -7.63 -0.51
CA HIS A 184 2.53 -7.93 0.68
C HIS A 184 1.30 -7.02 0.81
N VAL A 185 0.16 -7.44 0.26
CA VAL A 185 -1.13 -6.83 0.56
C VAL A 185 -1.53 -7.34 1.94
N HIS A 186 -1.42 -6.51 2.97
CA HIS A 186 -1.92 -6.86 4.30
C HIS A 186 -3.42 -7.17 4.22
N GLY A 187 -3.75 -8.46 4.21
CA GLY A 187 -5.10 -9.03 4.36
C GLY A 187 -6.18 -8.25 3.64
N LEU A 188 -6.46 -8.64 2.38
CA LEU A 188 -7.69 -8.24 1.69
C LEU A 188 -8.84 -8.36 2.69
N THR A 189 -9.45 -7.22 3.02
CA THR A 189 -10.43 -7.18 4.09
C THR A 189 -11.70 -7.81 3.56
N GLU A 190 -12.01 -9.02 4.03
CA GLU A 190 -13.20 -9.76 3.60
C GLU A 190 -14.42 -9.42 4.46
N ASN A 191 -15.60 -9.67 3.91
CA ASN A 191 -16.85 -9.56 4.66
C ASN A 191 -16.83 -10.51 5.88
N GLY A 192 -16.85 -9.95 7.09
CA GLY A 192 -16.78 -10.72 8.32
C GLY A 192 -15.75 -10.19 9.30
N PHE A 193 -15.21 -11.08 10.14
CA PHE A 193 -14.18 -10.74 11.11
C PHE A 193 -12.80 -10.94 10.50
N ASN A 194 -11.98 -9.91 10.52
CA ASN A 194 -10.61 -9.93 10.03
C ASN A 194 -9.65 -9.64 11.17
N PHE A 195 -8.55 -10.39 11.20
CA PHE A 195 -7.34 -9.99 11.90
C PHE A 195 -6.42 -9.35 10.86
N ARG A 196 -6.14 -8.05 11.00
CA ARG A 196 -5.39 -7.30 10.00
C ARG A 196 -3.91 -7.52 10.19
N GLU A 197 -3.41 -7.13 11.35
CA GLU A 197 -2.00 -7.25 11.69
C GLU A 197 -1.77 -7.26 13.21
N ALA A 198 -0.71 -7.93 13.62
CA ALA A 198 0.01 -7.63 14.85
C ALA A 198 1.34 -6.96 14.50
N GLU A 199 1.59 -5.77 15.02
CA GLU A 199 2.89 -5.12 14.90
C GLU A 199 3.66 -5.25 16.23
N ILE A 200 4.92 -5.63 16.18
CA ILE A 200 5.83 -5.64 17.33
C ILE A 200 6.96 -4.66 17.06
N ALA A 201 7.05 -3.64 17.92
CA ALA A 201 8.08 -2.61 17.84
C ALA A 201 9.10 -2.77 18.97
N PHE A 202 10.37 -2.72 18.60
CA PHE A 202 11.52 -2.65 19.49
C PHE A 202 12.19 -1.29 19.30
N SER A 203 12.46 -0.57 20.38
CA SER A 203 13.24 0.67 20.31
C SER A 203 14.30 0.72 21.41
N ALA A 204 15.48 1.21 21.07
CA ALA A 204 16.61 1.21 21.97
C ALA A 204 17.48 2.45 21.77
N THR A 205 17.89 3.07 22.88
CA THR A 205 19.14 3.84 22.86
C THR A 205 20.29 2.84 22.93
N VAL A 206 21.00 2.68 21.82
CA VAL A 206 22.11 1.72 21.70
C VAL A 206 23.29 2.22 22.50
N ASP A 207 23.65 3.49 22.29
CA ASP A 207 24.80 4.13 22.92
C ASP A 207 24.60 5.66 22.99
N PRO A 208 25.62 6.46 23.39
CA PRO A 208 25.51 7.92 23.41
C PRO A 208 25.28 8.57 22.03
N TYR A 209 25.52 7.86 20.93
CA TYR A 209 25.53 8.37 19.57
C TYR A 209 24.32 7.90 18.75
N PHE A 210 23.78 6.71 19.02
CA PHE A 210 22.76 6.08 18.19
C PHE A 210 21.53 5.61 18.98
N ASP A 211 20.37 5.83 18.38
CA ASP A 211 19.14 5.12 18.67
C ASP A 211 18.89 4.10 17.54
N ALA A 212 18.20 3.01 17.84
CA ALA A 212 17.78 2.00 16.86
C ALA A 212 16.33 1.58 17.09
N SER A 213 15.64 1.27 15.99
CA SER A 213 14.26 0.82 15.97
C SER A 213 14.08 -0.36 15.03
N LEU A 214 13.18 -1.27 15.39
CA LEU A 214 12.79 -2.44 14.60
C LEU A 214 11.27 -2.62 14.74
N PHE A 215 10.57 -2.75 13.62
CA PHE A 215 9.13 -2.95 13.52
C PHE A 215 8.87 -4.20 12.69
N LEU A 216 8.19 -5.17 13.29
CA LEU A 216 7.83 -6.43 12.65
C LEU A 216 6.31 -6.51 12.57
N ALA A 217 5.77 -6.70 11.37
CA ALA A 217 4.36 -7.00 11.17
C ALA A 217 4.12 -8.50 11.06
N ILE A 218 2.98 -8.93 11.57
CA ILE A 218 2.49 -10.30 11.50
C ILE A 218 1.06 -10.25 10.98
N ASP A 219 0.81 -10.79 9.80
CA ASP A 219 -0.52 -10.80 9.20
C ASP A 219 -1.46 -11.86 9.82
N GLY A 220 -2.69 -11.97 9.30
CA GLY A 220 -3.69 -12.97 9.70
C GLY A 220 -3.27 -14.42 9.47
N ASP A 221 -2.36 -14.68 8.54
CA ASP A 221 -1.86 -16.01 8.19
C ASP A 221 -0.58 -16.37 8.96
N GLY A 222 -0.02 -15.40 9.70
CA GLY A 222 1.17 -15.56 10.51
C GLY A 222 2.47 -15.31 9.74
N THR A 223 2.41 -14.73 8.53
CA THR A 223 3.59 -14.25 7.81
C THR A 223 4.23 -13.12 8.59
N VAL A 224 5.54 -13.19 8.80
CA VAL A 224 6.29 -12.17 9.53
C VAL A 224 7.10 -11.34 8.55
N GLU A 225 6.92 -10.04 8.59
CA GLU A 225 7.57 -9.09 7.70
C GLU A 225 8.31 -8.00 8.46
N LEU A 226 9.43 -7.58 7.89
CA LEU A 226 10.16 -6.41 8.36
C LEU A 226 9.56 -5.16 7.73
N GLU A 227 8.83 -4.37 8.51
CA GLU A 227 8.34 -3.06 8.05
C GLU A 227 9.48 -2.04 8.07
N GLU A 228 10.03 -1.80 9.27
CA GLU A 228 11.13 -0.87 9.47
C GLU A 228 12.24 -1.50 10.32
N GLY A 229 13.49 -1.17 9.99
CA GLY A 229 14.66 -1.57 10.74
C GLY A 229 15.77 -0.57 10.47
N TYR A 230 15.99 0.36 11.39
CA TYR A 230 16.93 1.47 11.18
C TYR A 230 17.65 1.89 12.45
N PHE A 231 18.78 2.56 12.25
CA PHE A 231 19.45 3.34 13.29
C PHE A 231 19.36 4.83 12.97
N GLN A 232 19.54 5.67 13.99
CA GLN A 232 19.55 7.11 13.85
C GLN A 232 20.56 7.75 14.79
N THR A 233 21.31 8.73 14.31
CA THR A 233 22.22 9.51 15.16
C THR A 233 21.44 10.40 16.12
N ARG A 234 21.91 10.56 17.35
CA ARG A 234 21.25 11.35 18.40
C ARG A 234 21.59 12.84 18.34
N SER A 235 22.85 13.14 18.02
CA SER A 235 23.31 14.53 17.95
C SER A 235 24.48 14.64 16.99
N LEU A 236 24.25 15.22 15.82
CA LEU A 236 25.33 15.78 15.00
C LEU A 236 25.36 17.31 15.16
N PRO A 237 26.51 17.96 14.91
CA PRO A 237 26.61 19.40 14.93
C PRO A 237 25.58 20.09 14.02
N ALA A 238 25.26 21.35 14.32
CA ALA A 238 24.40 22.21 13.51
C ALA A 238 22.93 21.73 13.33
N GLY A 239 22.44 20.81 14.17
CA GLY A 239 21.08 20.29 14.10
C GLY A 239 20.90 19.23 13.01
N LEU A 240 21.99 18.61 12.57
CA LEU A 240 21.96 17.52 11.60
C LEU A 240 21.63 16.19 12.28
N ARG A 241 21.03 15.27 11.52
CA ARG A 241 20.76 13.90 11.94
C ARG A 241 20.75 12.98 10.74
N VAL A 242 21.38 11.82 10.89
CA VAL A 242 21.41 10.75 9.89
C VAL A 242 20.58 9.57 10.39
N LYS A 243 19.74 9.01 9.53
CA LYS A 243 19.04 7.73 9.72
C LYS A 243 19.46 6.78 8.59
N GLY A 244 19.64 5.50 8.90
CA GLY A 244 19.99 4.49 7.90
C GLY A 244 19.38 3.13 8.22
N GLY A 245 18.97 2.41 7.18
CA GLY A 245 18.25 1.13 7.26
C GLY A 245 17.01 1.12 6.37
N LYS A 246 16.07 0.22 6.66
CA LYS A 246 14.73 0.20 6.04
C LYS A 246 13.78 1.07 6.86
N PHE A 247 13.14 2.07 6.24
CA PHE A 247 12.24 2.99 6.94
C PHE A 247 11.17 3.58 6.01
N LEU A 248 10.08 4.05 6.60
CA LEU A 248 9.07 4.88 5.95
C LEU A 248 9.64 6.28 5.70
N SER A 249 9.56 6.72 4.45
CA SER A 249 9.98 8.06 4.03
C SER A 249 9.25 9.15 4.81
N ASP A 250 9.94 10.26 5.04
CA ASP A 250 9.34 11.47 5.59
C ASP A 250 8.55 12.30 4.55
N PHE A 251 8.32 11.77 3.34
CA PHE A 251 7.46 12.38 2.32
C PHE A 251 6.02 12.60 2.85
N GLY A 252 5.58 13.85 2.88
CA GLY A 252 4.29 14.24 3.45
C GLY A 252 4.19 14.02 4.96
N TYR A 253 2.95 14.06 5.48
CA TYR A 253 2.69 13.91 6.92
C TYR A 253 2.29 12.48 7.30
N ILE A 254 1.46 11.83 6.49
CA ILE A 254 0.88 10.51 6.81
C ILE A 254 1.81 9.33 6.46
N ASN A 255 2.74 9.47 5.51
CA ASN A 255 3.58 8.35 5.03
C ASN A 255 4.37 7.63 6.14
N ARG A 256 4.93 8.40 7.08
CA ARG A 256 5.73 7.90 8.21
C ARG A 256 4.92 7.22 9.33
N GLN A 257 3.61 7.08 9.14
CA GLN A 257 2.71 6.54 10.16
C GLN A 257 2.29 5.13 9.79
N HIS A 258 2.50 4.20 10.71
CA HIS A 258 1.97 2.84 10.62
C HIS A 258 0.43 2.82 10.75
N PRO A 259 -0.25 1.78 10.25
CA PRO A 259 -1.72 1.72 10.22
C PRO A 259 -2.38 1.95 11.59
N HIS A 260 -1.79 1.43 12.66
CA HIS A 260 -2.27 1.60 14.03
C HIS A 260 -2.28 3.08 14.51
N GLN A 261 -1.59 3.98 13.81
CA GLN A 261 -1.53 5.42 14.12
C GLN A 261 -2.58 6.24 13.36
N TRP A 262 -3.20 5.68 12.32
CA TRP A 262 -4.13 6.42 11.45
C TRP A 262 -5.43 6.81 12.18
N ASP A 263 -5.98 7.95 11.76
CA ASP A 263 -7.26 8.46 12.29
C ASP A 263 -8.47 7.67 11.78
N PHE A 264 -8.32 6.94 10.68
CA PHE A 264 -9.33 6.07 10.04
C PHE A 264 -8.81 4.62 9.97
N VAL A 265 -9.71 3.66 9.70
CA VAL A 265 -9.37 2.22 9.67
C VAL A 265 -8.43 1.88 8.52
N ASP A 266 -8.51 2.63 7.43
CA ASP A 266 -7.90 2.34 6.14
C ASP A 266 -7.18 3.57 5.54
N GLN A 267 -6.29 3.32 4.59
CA GLN A 267 -5.49 4.36 3.94
C GLN A 267 -6.34 5.24 3.01
N ASN A 268 -5.95 6.50 2.85
CA ASN A 268 -6.59 7.42 1.91
C ASN A 268 -6.30 7.05 0.44
N LEU A 269 -7.23 7.37 -0.48
CA LEU A 269 -7.11 7.04 -1.91
C LEU A 269 -5.79 7.49 -2.56
N PRO A 270 -5.30 8.75 -2.39
CA PRO A 270 -4.03 9.19 -2.97
C PRO A 270 -2.83 8.33 -2.57
N TYR A 271 -2.64 8.08 -1.29
CA TYR A 271 -1.49 7.29 -0.81
C TYR A 271 -1.57 5.84 -1.30
N LEU A 272 -2.73 5.23 -1.13
CA LEU A 272 -2.96 3.85 -1.52
C LEU A 272 -2.68 3.60 -3.01
N ASN A 273 -3.15 4.49 -3.88
CA ASN A 273 -3.10 4.26 -5.32
C ASN A 273 -1.90 4.92 -6.03
N LEU A 274 -1.21 5.90 -5.42
CA LEU A 274 -0.02 6.51 -6.01
C LEU A 274 1.29 5.92 -5.46
N LEU A 275 1.28 5.40 -4.23
CA LEU A 275 2.48 4.91 -3.53
C LEU A 275 2.41 3.43 -3.20
N GLY A 276 1.22 2.92 -2.89
CA GLY A 276 0.95 1.54 -2.49
C GLY A 276 0.36 1.49 -1.07
N PRO A 277 -0.10 0.32 -0.59
CA PRO A 277 -0.62 0.13 0.76
C PRO A 277 0.37 0.57 1.85
N HIS A 278 1.67 0.36 1.62
CA HIS A 278 2.76 0.68 2.53
C HIS A 278 3.26 2.13 2.42
N GLY A 279 2.81 2.89 1.43
CA GLY A 279 3.40 4.18 1.08
C GLY A 279 4.86 4.05 0.58
N LEU A 280 5.63 5.13 0.68
CA LEU A 280 7.06 5.10 0.38
C LEU A 280 7.82 4.50 1.57
N GLN A 281 8.25 3.24 1.42
CA GLN A 281 9.05 2.51 2.40
C GLN A 281 10.24 1.87 1.69
N ASP A 282 11.47 2.13 2.14
CA ASP A 282 12.64 1.58 1.46
C ASP A 282 13.88 1.50 2.35
N THR A 283 14.89 0.80 1.86
CA THR A 283 16.23 0.79 2.43
C THR A 283 17.05 1.94 1.87
N GLY A 284 17.69 2.71 2.75
CA GLY A 284 18.54 3.82 2.33
C GLY A 284 19.12 4.63 3.47
N LEU A 285 19.42 5.90 3.15
CA LEU A 285 19.92 6.90 4.10
C LEU A 285 19.05 8.16 4.04
N GLN A 286 18.74 8.71 5.20
CA GLN A 286 18.09 10.01 5.36
C GLN A 286 19.04 10.96 6.07
N LEU A 287 19.18 12.17 5.55
CA LEU A 287 19.82 13.30 6.24
C LEU A 287 18.75 14.36 6.54
N THR A 288 18.59 14.70 7.81
CA THR A 288 17.73 15.82 8.23
C THR A 288 18.55 16.95 8.82
N TRP A 289 18.06 18.18 8.64
CA TRP A 289 18.63 19.40 9.18
C TRP A 289 17.55 20.24 9.86
N LEU A 290 17.77 20.54 11.15
CA LEU A 290 16.99 21.48 11.94
C LEU A 290 17.80 22.78 12.13
N PRO A 291 17.74 23.73 11.17
CA PRO A 291 18.41 25.02 11.29
C PRO A 291 17.92 25.82 12.50
N LYS A 292 18.80 26.67 13.05
CA LYS A 292 18.50 27.58 14.16
C LYS A 292 17.71 28.81 13.67
N LEU A 293 16.49 28.58 13.20
CA LEU A 293 15.55 29.62 12.79
C LEU A 293 14.57 29.94 13.94
N PRO A 294 13.93 31.14 13.95
CA PRO A 294 12.92 31.49 14.94
C PRO A 294 11.61 30.71 14.78
N VAL A 295 11.47 29.92 13.71
CA VAL A 295 10.34 29.04 13.42
C VAL A 295 10.89 27.63 13.24
N TYR A 296 10.21 26.62 13.79
CA TYR A 296 10.59 25.23 13.56
C TYR A 296 10.58 24.95 12.07
N THR A 297 11.72 24.53 11.53
CA THR A 297 11.92 24.21 10.13
C THR A 297 12.76 22.95 10.06
N LEU A 298 12.21 21.86 9.56
CA LEU A 298 12.92 20.62 9.31
C LEU A 298 13.09 20.46 7.81
N LEU A 299 14.33 20.31 7.36
CA LEU A 299 14.65 19.97 5.98
C LEU A 299 15.21 18.55 5.94
N GLY A 300 14.91 17.79 4.89
CA GLY A 300 15.49 16.47 4.73
C GLY A 300 15.64 16.03 3.28
N VAL A 301 16.58 15.12 3.08
CA VAL A 301 16.81 14.41 1.82
C VAL A 301 17.03 12.93 2.10
N GLU A 302 16.53 12.07 1.22
CA GLU A 302 16.65 10.62 1.32
C GLU A 302 17.17 10.05 0.01
N GLY A 303 18.14 9.15 0.09
CA GLY A 303 18.59 8.32 -1.03
C GLY A 303 18.23 6.87 -0.73
N LEU A 304 17.33 6.31 -1.53
CA LEU A 304 16.64 5.05 -1.31
C LEU A 304 16.91 4.08 -2.48
N GLN A 305 16.84 2.77 -2.21
CA GLN A 305 17.13 1.74 -3.20
C GLN A 305 16.21 1.83 -4.43
N GLY A 306 14.97 2.28 -4.26
CA GLY A 306 13.94 2.36 -5.28
C GLY A 306 13.29 1.01 -5.55
N ASN A 307 12.98 0.25 -4.49
CA ASN A 307 12.21 -1.00 -4.55
C ASN A 307 10.77 -0.72 -4.09
N GLN A 308 10.02 0.00 -4.90
CA GLN A 308 8.65 0.43 -4.58
C GLN A 308 7.60 -0.35 -5.37
N GLU A 309 6.37 -0.36 -4.87
CA GLU A 309 5.26 -1.06 -5.51
C GLU A 309 4.62 -0.27 -6.66
N ILE A 310 4.42 1.05 -6.49
CA ILE A 310 3.75 1.90 -7.49
C ILE A 310 4.68 3.01 -7.99
N PHE A 311 5.04 3.96 -7.14
CA PHE A 311 5.89 5.08 -7.53
C PHE A 311 7.35 4.69 -7.42
N GLY A 312 8.07 4.70 -8.53
CA GLY A 312 9.48 4.25 -8.56
C GLY A 312 9.62 2.73 -8.56
N ALA A 313 8.59 2.01 -8.99
CA ALA A 313 8.64 0.57 -9.24
C ALA A 313 9.60 0.21 -10.38
N THR A 314 10.20 -0.97 -10.26
CA THR A 314 11.07 -1.63 -11.25
C THR A 314 10.63 -3.08 -11.38
N LEU A 315 10.69 -3.68 -12.56
CA LEU A 315 10.32 -5.10 -12.73
C LEU A 315 11.51 -6.03 -12.44
N GLY A 316 11.23 -7.31 -12.24
CA GLY A 316 12.27 -8.34 -12.08
C GLY A 316 12.99 -8.67 -13.40
N ASP A 317 14.17 -9.29 -13.30
CA ASP A 317 15.04 -9.61 -14.45
C ASP A 317 14.31 -10.38 -15.58
N ASP A 318 13.44 -11.33 -15.22
CA ASP A 318 12.70 -12.15 -16.19
C ASP A 318 11.69 -11.28 -16.98
N ASP A 319 10.96 -10.38 -16.31
CA ASP A 319 10.02 -9.45 -16.96
C ASP A 319 10.76 -8.35 -17.73
N GLN A 320 11.87 -7.84 -17.22
CA GLN A 320 12.72 -6.89 -17.93
C GLN A 320 13.20 -7.47 -19.26
N ALA A 321 13.60 -8.75 -19.27
CA ALA A 321 14.00 -9.47 -20.47
C ALA A 321 12.81 -9.71 -21.42
N ALA A 322 11.65 -10.13 -20.88
CA ALA A 322 10.45 -10.40 -21.67
C ALA A 322 9.85 -9.14 -22.33
N LEU A 323 9.96 -7.99 -21.66
CA LEU A 323 9.37 -6.72 -22.08
C LEU A 323 10.39 -5.72 -22.63
N GLU A 324 11.63 -6.16 -22.89
CA GLU A 324 12.71 -5.37 -23.46
C GLU A 324 12.96 -4.03 -22.72
N LEU A 325 12.80 -4.02 -21.39
CA LEU A 325 12.89 -2.80 -20.56
C LEU A 325 14.33 -2.34 -20.32
N GLY A 326 15.28 -3.27 -20.46
CA GLY A 326 16.68 -3.08 -20.10
C GLY A 326 16.92 -3.24 -18.60
N ASP A 327 18.18 -3.49 -18.26
CA ASP A 327 18.63 -3.64 -16.87
C ASP A 327 18.48 -2.31 -16.10
N THR A 328 18.24 -2.41 -14.79
CA THR A 328 18.31 -1.26 -13.88
C THR A 328 19.71 -1.11 -13.29
N ASP A 329 20.16 0.12 -13.12
CA ASP A 329 21.40 0.45 -12.42
C ASP A 329 21.27 0.19 -10.91
N ASP A 330 22.41 -0.01 -10.26
CA ASP A 330 22.49 -0.10 -8.79
C ASP A 330 21.98 1.18 -8.11
N GLY A 331 21.36 1.02 -6.93
CA GLY A 331 20.81 2.12 -6.15
C GLY A 331 21.86 3.13 -5.64
N PRO A 332 21.41 4.32 -5.17
CA PRO A 332 20.02 4.72 -4.95
C PRO A 332 19.29 5.14 -6.23
N ARG A 333 18.07 4.60 -6.44
CA ARG A 333 17.20 4.90 -7.60
C ARG A 333 16.03 5.81 -7.26
N LEU A 334 15.70 5.96 -5.97
CA LEU A 334 14.65 6.84 -5.50
C LEU A 334 15.26 7.92 -4.60
N TRP A 335 15.00 9.17 -4.92
CA TRP A 335 15.39 10.31 -4.12
C TRP A 335 14.16 11.03 -3.60
N THR A 336 14.16 11.40 -2.32
CA THR A 336 13.12 12.28 -1.76
C THR A 336 13.75 13.51 -1.14
N ALA A 337 13.00 14.62 -1.14
CA ALA A 337 13.33 15.82 -0.43
C ALA A 337 12.07 16.41 0.20
N PHE A 338 12.19 16.90 1.43
CA PHE A 338 11.05 17.49 2.15
C PHE A 338 11.45 18.68 3.00
N ALA A 339 10.49 19.58 3.20
CA ALA A 339 10.57 20.70 4.10
C ALA A 339 9.30 20.77 4.94
N LYS A 340 9.43 20.80 6.26
CA LYS A 340 8.32 20.91 7.22
C LYS A 340 8.51 22.15 8.08
N VAL A 341 7.52 23.03 8.12
CA VAL A 341 7.55 24.30 8.86
C VAL A 341 6.41 24.34 9.86
N ALA A 342 6.71 24.62 11.11
CA ALA A 342 5.70 24.72 12.17
C ALA A 342 5.81 26.06 12.92
N PRO A 343 5.03 27.08 12.54
CA PRO A 343 5.00 28.36 13.23
C PRO A 343 4.22 28.28 14.55
N GLU A 344 4.69 29.05 15.53
CA GLU A 344 3.97 29.27 16.78
C GLU A 344 2.77 30.20 16.54
N ILE A 345 1.55 29.65 16.56
CA ILE A 345 0.30 30.39 16.30
C ILE A 345 -0.59 30.58 17.54
N GLY A 346 -0.17 30.03 18.69
CA GLY A 346 -0.84 30.20 19.98
C GLY A 346 -0.68 28.98 20.88
N ILE A 347 -0.85 29.16 22.19
CA ILE A 347 -0.57 28.10 23.19
C ILE A 347 -1.41 26.82 23.07
N ASN A 348 -2.58 26.92 22.43
CA ASN A 348 -3.50 25.81 22.24
C ASN A 348 -3.56 25.36 20.78
N HIS A 349 -2.68 25.87 19.92
CA HIS A 349 -2.73 25.69 18.49
C HIS A 349 -1.39 25.16 17.98
N ALA A 350 -1.41 24.12 17.17
CA ALA A 350 -0.26 23.66 16.42
C ALA A 350 -0.59 23.69 14.93
N LEU A 351 0.29 24.25 14.13
CA LEU A 351 0.21 24.23 12.67
C LEU A 351 1.52 23.69 12.13
N GLN A 352 1.44 22.74 11.20
CA GLN A 352 2.54 22.30 10.36
C GLN A 352 2.12 22.45 8.90
N LEU A 353 3.03 22.98 8.10
CA LEU A 353 2.95 22.99 6.64
C LEU A 353 4.14 22.20 6.10
N GLY A 354 3.92 21.42 5.05
CA GLY A 354 4.98 20.67 4.42
C GLY A 354 4.94 20.72 2.90
N LEU A 355 6.12 20.55 2.31
CA LEU A 355 6.36 20.38 0.88
C LEU A 355 7.30 19.20 0.72
N SER A 356 6.95 18.28 -0.16
CA SER A 356 7.72 17.08 -0.45
C SER A 356 7.87 16.87 -1.96
N TYR A 357 8.99 16.29 -2.37
CA TYR A 357 9.29 15.92 -3.74
C TYR A 357 9.96 14.54 -3.73
N ALA A 358 9.60 13.69 -4.69
CA ALA A 358 10.28 12.43 -4.94
C ALA A 358 10.56 12.25 -6.43
N ASP A 359 11.68 11.61 -6.74
CA ASP A 359 12.20 11.42 -8.09
C ASP A 359 12.76 10.01 -8.24
N ASN A 360 12.38 9.33 -9.32
CA ASN A 360 12.94 8.06 -9.72
C ASN A 360 13.18 8.09 -11.23
N ASN A 361 14.39 7.75 -11.67
CA ASN A 361 14.81 7.88 -13.06
C ASN A 361 14.90 6.53 -13.81
N GLN A 362 14.36 5.47 -13.21
CA GLN A 362 14.43 4.10 -13.70
C GLN A 362 13.10 3.38 -13.53
N HIS A 363 12.00 4.13 -13.57
CA HIS A 363 10.67 3.60 -13.35
C HIS A 363 10.29 2.67 -14.50
N GLN A 364 9.77 1.50 -14.17
CA GLN A 364 9.26 0.53 -15.14
C GLN A 364 7.84 0.11 -14.76
N GLU A 365 6.99 -0.08 -15.77
CA GLU A 365 5.61 -0.52 -15.61
C GLU A 365 5.21 -1.47 -16.75
N VAL A 366 4.20 -2.30 -16.47
CA VAL A 366 3.51 -3.11 -17.47
C VAL A 366 2.09 -2.57 -17.62
N GLN A 367 1.65 -2.38 -18.86
CA GLN A 367 0.24 -2.13 -19.17
C GLN A 367 -0.35 -3.34 -19.88
N GLU A 368 -1.39 -3.92 -19.29
CA GLU A 368 -2.15 -5.00 -19.90
C GLU A 368 -3.44 -4.46 -20.53
N HIS A 369 -3.84 -5.06 -21.66
CA HIS A 369 -5.15 -4.83 -22.26
C HIS A 369 -5.63 -6.09 -22.95
N THR A 370 -6.92 -6.35 -22.86
CA THR A 370 -7.57 -7.52 -23.44
C THR A 370 -8.14 -7.20 -24.82
N HIS A 371 -7.94 -8.13 -25.76
CA HIS A 371 -8.64 -8.15 -27.03
C HIS A 371 -9.56 -9.37 -27.05
N ALA A 372 -10.86 -9.11 -27.11
CA ALA A 372 -11.82 -10.14 -27.46
C ALA A 372 -11.84 -10.25 -28.99
N HIS A 373 -11.47 -11.41 -29.52
CA HIS A 373 -11.72 -11.72 -30.92
C HIS A 373 -13.23 -11.97 -31.08
N ASP A 374 -13.93 -11.08 -31.80
CA ASP A 374 -15.19 -11.43 -32.42
C ASP A 374 -14.87 -12.51 -33.47
N GLY A 375 -14.99 -13.77 -33.07
CA GLY A 375 -14.84 -14.89 -34.00
C GLY A 375 -15.79 -14.68 -35.18
N ASP A 376 -15.26 -14.74 -36.40
CA ASP A 376 -16.07 -14.78 -37.62
C ASP A 376 -17.17 -15.85 -37.42
N LEU A 377 -18.43 -15.41 -37.51
CA LEU A 377 -19.65 -16.17 -37.25
C LEU A 377 -19.94 -17.27 -38.29
N ASP A 378 -18.93 -17.99 -38.76
CA ASP A 378 -19.10 -18.97 -39.85
C ASP A 378 -18.99 -20.44 -39.41
N ASP A 379 -18.56 -20.76 -38.18
CA ASP A 379 -18.61 -22.13 -37.68
C ASP A 379 -19.31 -22.19 -36.32
N ALA A 380 -20.60 -22.52 -36.35
CA ALA A 380 -21.36 -22.92 -35.18
C ALA A 380 -20.70 -24.17 -34.57
N HIS A 381 -20.12 -24.06 -33.36
CA HIS A 381 -20.24 -25.00 -32.24
C HIS A 381 -19.18 -24.89 -31.11
N ASP A 382 -18.40 -23.81 -30.98
CA ASP A 382 -17.60 -23.57 -29.76
C ASP A 382 -17.75 -22.11 -29.27
N ASP A 383 -18.34 -21.94 -28.08
CA ASP A 383 -18.46 -20.65 -27.37
C ASP A 383 -17.15 -20.28 -26.63
N ASP A 384 -15.98 -20.59 -27.22
CA ASP A 384 -14.67 -20.25 -26.65
C ASP A 384 -14.15 -18.96 -27.32
N HIS A 385 -14.61 -17.80 -26.84
CA HIS A 385 -13.92 -16.54 -27.12
C HIS A 385 -12.54 -16.58 -26.45
N ALA A 386 -11.49 -16.87 -27.22
CA ALA A 386 -10.12 -16.74 -26.73
C ALA A 386 -9.81 -15.26 -26.45
N ILE A 387 -9.77 -14.89 -25.17
CA ILE A 387 -9.32 -13.56 -24.73
C ILE A 387 -7.80 -13.52 -24.89
N GLU A 388 -7.30 -12.62 -25.73
CA GLU A 388 -5.87 -12.39 -25.89
C GLU A 388 -5.46 -11.21 -25.00
N ILE A 389 -4.48 -11.42 -24.11
CA ILE A 389 -3.93 -10.37 -23.24
C ILE A 389 -2.66 -9.82 -23.90
N HIS A 390 -2.67 -8.53 -24.22
CA HIS A 390 -1.51 -7.82 -24.74
C HIS A 390 -0.83 -7.02 -23.64
N ARG A 391 0.46 -7.27 -23.43
CA ARG A 391 1.31 -6.55 -22.48
C ARG A 391 2.17 -5.52 -23.21
N ASN A 392 2.24 -4.32 -22.65
CA ASN A 392 3.17 -3.28 -23.08
C ASN A 392 4.17 -3.03 -21.96
N GLY A 393 5.47 -3.09 -22.27
CA GLY A 393 6.53 -2.65 -21.37
C GLY A 393 6.74 -1.14 -21.48
N LEU A 394 6.78 -0.44 -20.35
CA LEU A 394 7.07 0.98 -20.28
C LEU A 394 8.26 1.24 -19.36
N ALA A 395 9.19 2.09 -19.78
CA ALA A 395 10.32 2.53 -18.96
C ALA A 395 10.55 4.05 -19.08
N GLY A 396 10.91 4.70 -17.97
CA GLY A 396 11.16 6.13 -17.96
C GLY A 396 11.38 6.74 -16.58
N ASP A 397 11.03 8.02 -16.45
CA ASP A 397 11.22 8.81 -15.24
C ASP A 397 9.87 9.05 -14.54
N ALA A 398 9.88 9.06 -13.20
CA ALA A 398 8.72 9.33 -12.37
C ALA A 398 9.03 10.42 -11.33
N GLN A 399 8.12 11.39 -11.21
CA GLN A 399 8.19 12.48 -10.26
C GLN A 399 6.92 12.56 -9.43
N LEU A 400 7.05 12.84 -8.14
CA LEU A 400 5.93 13.01 -7.23
C LEU A 400 6.11 14.29 -6.41
N TRP A 401 5.10 15.13 -6.43
CA TRP A 401 5.02 16.34 -5.61
C TRP A 401 3.98 16.16 -4.51
N GLY A 402 4.27 16.67 -3.31
CA GLY A 402 3.38 16.62 -2.16
C GLY A 402 3.30 17.96 -1.42
N VAL A 403 2.11 18.39 -1.03
CA VAL A 403 1.89 19.53 -0.13
C VAL A 403 0.99 19.08 1.01
N ASP A 404 1.39 19.33 2.25
CA ASP A 404 0.66 18.92 3.45
C ASP A 404 0.37 20.09 4.39
N LEU A 405 -0.79 20.00 5.05
CA LEU A 405 -1.21 20.90 6.13
C LEU A 405 -1.77 20.07 7.28
N VAL A 406 -1.26 20.32 8.48
CA VAL A 406 -1.81 19.78 9.72
C VAL A 406 -2.05 20.89 10.72
N TYR A 407 -3.28 21.00 11.18
CA TYR A 407 -3.68 21.91 12.23
C TYR A 407 -4.28 21.13 13.40
N LYS A 408 -3.82 21.41 14.61
CA LYS A 408 -4.35 20.84 15.86
C LYS A 408 -4.75 21.98 16.78
N TYR A 409 -5.87 21.80 17.47
CA TYR A 409 -6.37 22.71 18.51
C TYR A 409 -6.70 21.91 19.77
N ASP A 410 -6.16 22.37 20.91
CA ASP A 410 -6.50 21.85 22.23
C ASP A 410 -7.55 22.75 22.91
N GLY A 411 -8.76 22.22 23.05
CA GLY A 411 -9.87 22.89 23.72
C GLY A 411 -9.81 22.83 25.26
N GLY A 412 -8.79 22.20 25.84
CA GLY A 412 -8.56 22.11 27.29
C GLY A 412 -9.52 21.17 28.04
N GLY A 413 -10.29 20.35 27.33
CA GLY A 413 -11.17 19.36 27.94
C GLY A 413 -10.44 18.06 28.27
N ALA A 414 -10.87 17.40 29.34
CA ALA A 414 -10.28 16.13 29.75
C ALA A 414 -10.41 15.07 28.65
N TYR A 415 -9.36 14.25 28.47
CA TYR A 415 -9.31 13.12 27.55
C TYR A 415 -9.68 13.50 26.10
N GLY A 416 -9.15 14.62 25.61
CA GLY A 416 -9.35 15.07 24.22
C GLY A 416 -10.69 15.74 23.95
N HIS A 417 -11.54 15.94 24.96
CA HIS A 417 -12.79 16.68 24.77
C HIS A 417 -12.51 18.12 24.31
N LYS A 418 -13.22 18.58 23.27
CA LYS A 418 -13.06 19.85 22.57
C LYS A 418 -11.76 20.01 21.78
N SER A 419 -10.98 18.93 21.63
CA SER A 419 -9.85 18.94 20.70
C SER A 419 -10.35 18.89 19.26
N PHE A 420 -9.57 19.48 18.35
CA PHE A 420 -9.82 19.44 16.92
C PHE A 420 -8.52 19.19 16.17
N LYS A 421 -8.54 18.32 15.17
CA LYS A 421 -7.44 18.08 14.24
C LYS A 421 -7.98 18.22 12.82
N LEU A 422 -7.26 18.95 11.98
CA LEU A 422 -7.46 19.02 10.53
C LEU A 422 -6.14 18.57 9.88
N GLN A 423 -6.22 17.69 8.91
CA GLN A 423 -5.08 17.18 8.15
C GLN A 423 -5.49 17.07 6.68
N SER A 424 -4.64 17.55 5.77
CA SER A 424 -4.90 17.45 4.33
C SER A 424 -3.58 17.39 3.57
N GLU A 425 -3.53 16.55 2.55
CA GLU A 425 -2.38 16.43 1.66
C GLU A 425 -2.84 16.34 0.21
N TYR A 426 -2.13 17.04 -0.68
CA TYR A 426 -2.28 16.96 -2.13
C TYR A 426 -1.02 16.35 -2.73
N LEU A 427 -1.18 15.31 -3.54
CA LEU A 427 -0.11 14.61 -4.23
C LEU A 427 -0.31 14.75 -5.74
N ARG A 428 0.78 14.92 -6.50
CA ARG A 428 0.75 14.94 -7.97
C ARG A 428 1.90 14.10 -8.53
N SER A 429 1.55 13.01 -9.20
CA SER A 429 2.45 12.08 -9.87
C SER A 429 2.52 12.40 -11.35
N ILE A 430 3.74 12.44 -11.89
CA ILE A 430 4.03 12.63 -13.31
C ILE A 430 5.02 11.55 -13.73
N LYS A 431 4.65 10.74 -14.72
CA LYS A 431 5.49 9.65 -15.25
C LYS A 431 5.72 9.86 -16.73
N ASP A 432 6.97 10.14 -17.10
CA ASP A 432 7.41 10.32 -18.49
C ASP A 432 7.99 9.00 -19.00
N MET A 433 7.17 8.24 -19.73
CA MET A 433 7.43 6.85 -20.07
C MET A 433 7.61 6.65 -21.58
N ARG A 434 8.47 5.71 -21.95
CA ARG A 434 8.61 5.20 -23.32
C ARG A 434 8.10 3.76 -23.38
N ILE A 435 7.29 3.45 -24.39
CA ILE A 435 6.91 2.05 -24.68
C ILE A 435 8.13 1.33 -25.26
N THR A 436 8.64 0.33 -24.56
CA THR A 436 9.80 -0.47 -24.97
C THR A 436 9.39 -1.72 -25.74
N SER A 437 8.27 -2.33 -25.37
CA SER A 437 7.70 -3.51 -26.02
C SER A 437 6.18 -3.41 -26.08
N SER A 438 5.59 -4.03 -27.09
CA SER A 438 4.15 -4.14 -27.28
C SER A 438 3.83 -5.22 -28.31
N ALA A 439 2.66 -5.86 -28.18
CA ALA A 439 2.08 -6.68 -29.24
C ALA A 439 1.73 -5.87 -30.52
N HIS A 440 1.67 -4.54 -30.40
CA HIS A 440 1.42 -3.59 -31.47
C HIS A 440 2.73 -2.84 -31.84
N PRO A 441 3.50 -3.30 -32.85
CA PRO A 441 4.82 -2.74 -33.16
C PRO A 441 4.81 -1.24 -33.51
N GLU A 442 3.67 -0.71 -33.94
CA GLU A 442 3.50 0.69 -34.31
C GLU A 442 3.54 1.66 -33.12
N VAL A 443 3.29 1.20 -31.89
CA VAL A 443 3.35 2.06 -30.69
C VAL A 443 4.71 1.98 -29.99
N VAL A 444 5.56 1.02 -30.34
CA VAL A 444 6.89 0.86 -29.75
C VAL A 444 7.76 2.08 -30.04
N GLY A 445 8.44 2.58 -29.00
CA GLY A 445 9.25 3.80 -29.05
C GLY A 445 8.46 5.11 -28.89
N SER A 446 7.13 5.04 -28.84
CA SER A 446 6.30 6.21 -28.51
C SER A 446 6.50 6.63 -27.04
N ARG A 447 6.26 7.91 -26.77
CA ARG A 447 6.36 8.49 -25.43
C ARG A 447 4.99 8.91 -24.93
N ARG A 448 4.73 8.57 -23.67
CA ARG A 448 3.52 8.92 -22.93
C ARG A 448 3.90 9.57 -21.61
N THR A 449 3.29 10.71 -21.33
CA THR A 449 3.35 11.36 -20.03
C THR A 449 2.04 11.09 -19.30
N PHE A 450 2.09 10.30 -18.23
CA PHE A 450 0.94 10.06 -17.36
C PHE A 450 0.96 11.07 -16.22
N THR A 451 -0.15 11.75 -15.99
CA THR A 451 -0.32 12.67 -14.86
C THR A 451 -1.55 12.27 -14.06
N THR A 452 -1.33 11.89 -12.80
CA THR A 452 -2.38 11.57 -11.86
C THR A 452 -2.14 12.33 -10.56
N ASP A 453 -3.17 13.01 -10.05
CA ASP A 453 -3.12 13.66 -8.74
C ASP A 453 -4.10 13.06 -7.74
N GLY A 454 -4.01 13.49 -6.50
CA GLY A 454 -4.93 13.08 -5.46
C GLY A 454 -4.90 14.05 -4.28
N LEU A 455 -6.02 14.14 -3.58
CA LEU A 455 -6.17 14.97 -2.38
C LEU A 455 -6.93 14.15 -1.34
N TYR A 456 -6.53 14.27 -0.09
CA TYR A 456 -7.44 14.00 1.01
C TYR A 456 -7.50 15.17 1.99
N ALA A 457 -8.64 15.29 2.66
CA ALA A 457 -8.83 16.21 3.77
C ALA A 457 -9.64 15.49 4.86
N GLN A 458 -9.14 15.51 6.08
CA GLN A 458 -9.79 14.88 7.23
C GLN A 458 -9.82 15.79 8.45
N ALA A 459 -10.92 15.70 9.19
CA ALA A 459 -11.14 16.43 10.43
C ALA A 459 -11.60 15.48 11.53
N ILE A 460 -10.98 15.60 12.70
CA ILE A 460 -11.32 14.84 13.91
C ILE A 460 -11.72 15.82 15.01
N TYR A 461 -12.87 15.58 15.65
CA TYR A 461 -13.36 16.42 16.75
C TYR A 461 -13.70 15.59 17.98
N GLY A 462 -13.14 15.96 19.13
CA GLY A 462 -13.45 15.35 20.42
C GLY A 462 -14.75 15.89 21.01
N PHE A 463 -15.89 15.26 20.76
CA PHE A 463 -17.20 15.79 21.18
C PHE A 463 -17.60 15.42 22.61
N ALA A 464 -16.93 14.44 23.24
CA ALA A 464 -17.08 14.09 24.64
C ALA A 464 -15.76 13.49 25.17
N PRO A 465 -15.53 13.39 26.50
CA PRO A 465 -14.33 12.76 27.03
C PRO A 465 -14.14 11.36 26.45
N LYS A 466 -12.97 11.08 25.86
CA LYS A 466 -12.62 9.81 25.19
C LYS A 466 -13.37 9.50 23.88
N TRP A 467 -14.24 10.38 23.41
CA TRP A 467 -15.00 10.17 22.17
C TRP A 467 -14.62 11.18 21.11
N THR A 468 -14.35 10.68 19.91
CA THR A 468 -14.09 11.50 18.72
C THR A 468 -15.03 11.12 17.60
N ALA A 469 -15.38 12.11 16.78
CA ALA A 469 -16.04 11.90 15.50
C ALA A 469 -15.08 12.40 14.41
N GLY A 470 -14.94 11.62 13.34
CA GLY A 470 -14.10 11.95 12.21
C GLY A 470 -14.88 12.02 10.90
N LEU A 471 -14.40 12.86 10.00
CA LEU A 471 -14.87 12.97 8.63
C LEU A 471 -13.65 13.09 7.72
N ARG A 472 -13.57 12.25 6.69
CA ARG A 472 -12.57 12.31 5.62
C ARG A 472 -13.27 12.36 4.27
N TYR A 473 -12.76 13.22 3.40
CA TYR A 473 -13.00 13.15 1.97
C TYR A 473 -11.66 12.92 1.28
N ASP A 474 -11.61 11.94 0.39
CA ASP A 474 -10.44 11.63 -0.40
C ASP A 474 -10.82 11.41 -1.86
N VAL A 475 -9.98 11.91 -2.77
CA VAL A 475 -10.16 11.85 -4.21
C VAL A 475 -8.84 11.55 -4.88
N LEU A 476 -8.89 10.66 -5.88
CA LEU A 476 -7.80 10.34 -6.78
C LEU A 476 -8.24 10.71 -8.21
N GLY A 477 -7.36 11.34 -8.97
CA GLY A 477 -7.55 11.62 -10.38
C GLY A 477 -8.40 12.86 -10.66
N MET A 478 -8.22 13.96 -9.90
CA MET A 478 -8.79 15.27 -10.32
C MET A 478 -8.12 15.73 -11.63
N THR A 479 -6.83 15.49 -11.72
CA THR A 479 -6.07 15.35 -12.95
C THR A 479 -5.78 13.87 -13.13
N ASN A 480 -6.30 13.26 -14.20
CA ASN A 480 -6.08 11.86 -14.55
C ASN A 480 -5.95 11.75 -16.07
N GLU A 481 -4.73 11.85 -16.58
CA GLU A 481 -4.51 12.04 -18.01
C GLU A 481 -3.26 11.33 -18.53
N VAL A 482 -3.31 10.97 -19.80
CA VAL A 482 -2.15 10.61 -20.61
C VAL A 482 -1.99 11.66 -21.70
N SER A 483 -0.75 12.06 -21.97
CA SER A 483 -0.40 12.97 -23.05
C SER A 483 0.84 12.51 -23.80
N GLY A 484 1.11 13.10 -24.97
CA GLY A 484 2.27 12.77 -25.81
C GLY A 484 1.86 12.25 -27.18
N SER A 485 2.21 11.01 -27.51
CA SER A 485 1.77 10.37 -28.76
C SER A 485 0.26 10.14 -28.84
N GLU A 486 -0.40 10.10 -27.69
CA GLU A 486 -1.84 9.99 -27.53
C GLU A 486 -2.26 10.91 -26.37
N ASN A 487 -3.46 11.49 -26.46
CA ASN A 487 -4.01 12.32 -25.39
C ASN A 487 -5.37 11.79 -24.98
N ALA A 488 -5.53 11.45 -23.70
CA ALA A 488 -6.79 11.06 -23.11
C ALA A 488 -6.87 11.54 -21.66
N SER A 489 -8.10 11.81 -21.20
CA SER A 489 -8.39 12.21 -19.83
C SER A 489 -9.49 11.32 -19.29
N PHE A 490 -9.36 10.96 -18.02
CA PHE A 490 -10.19 10.00 -17.31
C PHE A 490 -10.86 10.67 -16.11
N GLY A 491 -11.86 9.99 -15.55
CA GLY A 491 -12.55 10.48 -14.36
C GLY A 491 -11.70 10.35 -13.08
N SER A 492 -12.29 10.79 -11.98
CA SER A 492 -11.77 10.59 -10.63
C SER A 492 -12.46 9.42 -9.93
N SER A 493 -11.80 8.89 -8.91
CA SER A 493 -12.40 8.08 -7.85
C SER A 493 -12.47 8.92 -6.58
N ASP A 494 -13.59 8.89 -5.86
CA ASP A 494 -13.73 9.63 -4.61
C ASP A 494 -14.47 8.86 -3.53
N ARG A 495 -14.22 9.27 -2.29
CA ARG A 495 -14.74 8.59 -1.11
C ARG A 495 -15.04 9.56 0.01
N TRP A 496 -16.20 9.37 0.61
CA TRP A 496 -16.57 9.99 1.88
C TRP A 496 -16.49 8.96 2.99
N THR A 497 -15.78 9.27 4.07
CA THR A 497 -15.64 8.40 5.23
C THR A 497 -16.03 9.15 6.50
N PHE A 498 -16.88 8.54 7.32
CA PHE A 498 -17.27 9.05 8.64
C PHE A 498 -16.98 7.99 9.70
N ASP A 499 -16.41 8.40 10.83
CA ASP A 499 -16.19 7.49 11.96
C ASP A 499 -16.63 8.10 13.29
N VAL A 500 -16.95 7.20 14.22
CA VAL A 500 -17.03 7.50 15.65
C VAL A 500 -16.10 6.54 16.38
N THR A 501 -15.20 7.12 17.16
CA THR A 501 -14.16 6.40 17.87
C THR A 501 -14.30 6.58 19.38
N TRP A 502 -14.28 5.46 20.11
CA TRP A 502 -14.20 5.42 21.57
C TRP A 502 -12.81 4.97 22.02
N ASN A 503 -12.06 5.88 22.63
CA ASN A 503 -10.74 5.63 23.21
C ASN A 503 -10.91 5.12 24.65
N LEU A 504 -11.11 3.82 24.83
CA LEU A 504 -11.32 3.17 26.14
C LEU A 504 -10.21 3.55 27.13
N SER A 505 -8.97 3.49 26.65
CA SER A 505 -7.75 3.88 27.36
C SER A 505 -6.68 4.39 26.38
N GLU A 506 -5.48 4.67 26.88
CA GLU A 506 -4.31 4.93 26.01
C GLU A 506 -3.86 3.68 25.24
N PHE A 507 -4.36 2.50 25.63
CA PHE A 507 -3.96 1.20 25.09
C PHE A 507 -5.04 0.53 24.25
N SER A 508 -6.23 1.09 24.17
CA SER A 508 -7.35 0.42 23.50
C SER A 508 -8.36 1.39 22.93
N ARG A 509 -8.81 1.07 21.72
CA ARG A 509 -9.74 1.87 20.92
C ARG A 509 -10.75 0.96 20.22
N LEU A 510 -12.00 1.42 20.18
CA LEU A 510 -13.06 0.87 19.33
C LEU A 510 -13.51 1.95 18.35
N ARG A 511 -13.56 1.65 17.05
CA ARG A 511 -13.95 2.60 16.00
C ARG A 511 -15.03 1.98 15.12
N ALA A 512 -16.14 2.69 14.94
CA ALA A 512 -17.13 2.38 13.93
C ALA A 512 -16.96 3.38 12.77
N GLN A 513 -16.73 2.88 11.57
CA GLN A 513 -16.49 3.69 10.38
C GLN A 513 -17.45 3.27 9.26
N TYR A 514 -17.98 4.26 8.55
CA TYR A 514 -18.78 4.08 7.33
C TYR A 514 -18.10 4.83 6.18
N ALA A 515 -18.01 4.19 5.02
CA ALA A 515 -17.48 4.78 3.81
C ALA A 515 -18.49 4.64 2.66
N HIS A 516 -18.66 5.72 1.89
CA HIS A 516 -19.36 5.72 0.61
C HIS A 516 -18.33 5.92 -0.49
N ASN A 517 -18.23 4.96 -1.40
CA ASN A 517 -17.20 4.88 -2.43
C ASN A 517 -17.83 5.11 -3.81
N ASP A 518 -17.20 5.95 -4.64
CA ASP A 518 -17.46 6.10 -6.07
C ASP A 518 -16.11 5.89 -6.80
N ILE A 519 -15.86 4.66 -7.25
CA ILE A 519 -14.56 4.23 -7.76
C ILE A 519 -14.63 4.02 -9.27
N LEU A 520 -13.78 4.73 -10.02
CA LEU A 520 -13.52 4.47 -11.43
C LEU A 520 -12.64 3.21 -11.54
N GLN A 521 -13.15 2.16 -12.19
CA GLN A 521 -12.42 0.89 -12.38
C GLN A 521 -11.76 0.82 -13.76
N ALA A 522 -12.44 1.37 -14.77
CA ALA A 522 -11.96 1.45 -16.13
C ALA A 522 -12.59 2.67 -16.84
N PRO A 523 -12.13 3.04 -18.04
CA PRO A 523 -12.70 4.17 -18.77
C PRO A 523 -14.22 4.02 -18.99
N GLY A 524 -15.01 4.85 -18.28
CA GLY A 524 -16.47 4.84 -18.37
C GLY A 524 -17.17 3.82 -17.44
N GLU A 525 -16.41 3.03 -16.70
CA GLU A 525 -16.91 2.01 -15.78
C GLU A 525 -16.60 2.38 -14.33
N ARG A 526 -17.64 2.46 -13.51
CA ARG A 526 -17.51 2.83 -12.09
C ARG A 526 -18.33 1.91 -11.22
N GLU A 527 -17.82 1.66 -10.02
CA GLU A 527 -18.55 0.99 -8.95
C GLU A 527 -18.94 1.97 -7.85
N ARG A 528 -20.14 1.78 -7.29
CA ARG A 528 -20.63 2.59 -6.16
C ARG A 528 -21.15 1.70 -5.08
N PHE A 529 -20.50 1.77 -3.93
CA PHE A 529 -20.82 0.88 -2.82
C PHE A 529 -20.54 1.56 -1.49
N ASP A 530 -21.26 1.05 -0.49
CA ASP A 530 -21.07 1.42 0.90
C ASP A 530 -20.24 0.34 1.59
N ALA A 531 -19.37 0.76 2.50
CA ALA A 531 -18.57 -0.11 3.33
C ALA A 531 -18.70 0.29 4.82
N PHE A 532 -18.68 -0.69 5.69
CA PHE A 532 -18.75 -0.52 7.14
C PHE A 532 -17.63 -1.28 7.82
N TYR A 533 -17.00 -0.63 8.79
CA TYR A 533 -15.96 -1.22 9.63
C TYR A 533 -16.33 -1.04 11.11
N LEU A 534 -16.10 -2.09 11.89
CA LEU A 534 -16.00 -2.01 13.34
C LEU A 534 -14.60 -2.50 13.75
N GLN A 535 -13.68 -1.57 13.98
CA GLN A 535 -12.29 -1.85 14.31
C GLN A 535 -12.07 -1.90 15.83
N PHE A 536 -11.27 -2.85 16.28
CA PHE A 536 -10.76 -2.96 17.63
C PHE A 536 -9.23 -2.97 17.60
N LEU A 537 -8.64 -1.93 18.19
CA LEU A 537 -7.19 -1.75 18.27
C LEU A 537 -6.75 -1.87 19.72
N VAL A 538 -5.76 -2.72 19.99
CA VAL A 538 -5.17 -2.89 21.32
C VAL A 538 -3.66 -2.79 21.23
N SER A 539 -3.06 -2.01 22.11
CA SER A 539 -1.61 -1.93 22.26
C SER A 539 -1.17 -2.38 23.65
N MET A 540 0.03 -2.92 23.76
CA MET A 540 0.65 -3.32 25.03
C MET A 540 2.14 -3.03 25.03
N GLY A 541 2.75 -2.91 26.21
CA GLY A 541 4.19 -2.68 26.36
C GLY A 541 4.55 -1.24 26.70
N SER A 542 5.82 -0.89 26.52
CA SER A 542 6.33 0.46 26.76
C SER A 542 5.80 1.39 25.68
N HIS A 543 4.80 2.19 26.02
CA HIS A 543 4.27 3.17 25.08
C HIS A 543 5.24 4.34 24.94
N GLY A 544 5.79 4.53 23.74
CA GLY A 544 6.52 5.74 23.40
C GLY A 544 5.53 6.91 23.36
N ALA A 545 5.89 8.05 23.96
CA ALA A 545 5.05 9.25 23.85
C ALA A 545 4.80 9.53 22.36
N HIS A 546 3.53 9.54 21.93
CA HIS A 546 3.15 9.85 20.56
C HIS A 546 3.95 11.06 20.06
N ALA A 547 4.61 10.92 18.91
CA ALA A 547 5.32 12.03 18.28
C ALA A 547 4.31 13.14 17.98
N PHE A 548 4.43 14.27 18.68
CA PHE A 548 3.54 15.41 18.58
C PHE A 548 3.53 16.03 17.18
#